data_AF-A0A4P6WS13-F1
#
_entry.id   AF-A0A4P6WS13-F1
#
_cell.length_a   1.000
_cell.length_b   1.000
_cell.length_c   1.000
_cell.angle_alpha   90.00
_cell.angle_beta   90.00
_cell.angle_gamma   90.00
#
_symmetry.space_group_name_H-M   'P 1'
#
loop_
_entity.id
_entity.type
_entity.pdbx_description
1 polymer ?
#
loop_
_entity_poly.entity_id
_entity_poly.type
_entity_poly.pdbx_seq_one_letter_code
_entity_poly.pdbx_strand_id
1 'polypeptide(L)' 'MINHNMLRAAQNKALIARFIGDGLMWMSAYNDMKAAIGFPWHRK' A
#
# COMPACT_ATOMS: atom_id res chain seq x y z
N MET A 1 9.08 -7.90 -9.75
CA MET A 1 8.37 -7.04 -10.72
C MET A 1 7.30 -6.28 -9.97
N ILE A 2 7.25 -4.95 -10.07
CA ILE A 2 6.32 -4.13 -9.29
C ILE A 2 4.94 -4.15 -9.96
N ASN A 3 3.88 -4.41 -9.20
CA ASN A 3 2.52 -4.28 -9.70
C ASN A 3 2.06 -2.81 -9.58
N HIS A 4 2.23 -2.05 -10.67
CA HIS A 4 1.90 -0.63 -10.71
C HIS A 4 0.42 -0.31 -10.46
N ASN A 5 -0.49 -1.21 -10.85
CA ASN A 5 -1.93 -1.00 -10.64
C ASN A 5 -2.30 -1.17 -9.17
N MET A 6 -1.78 -2.21 -8.52
CA MET A 6 -1.94 -2.39 -7.06
C MET A 6 -1.28 -1.25 -6.29
N LEU A 7 -0.12 -0.77 -6.72
CA LEU A 7 0.57 0.34 -6.07
C LEU A 7 -0.26 1.63 -6.12
N ARG A 8 -0.84 1.97 -7.28
CA ARG A 8 -1.73 3.13 -7.42
C ARG A 8 -2.98 3.01 -6.56
N ALA A 9 -3.59 1.82 -6.50
CA ALA A 9 -4.76 1.58 -5.64
C ALA A 9 -4.42 1.79 -4.15
N ALA A 10 -3.28 1.25 -3.69
CA ALA A 10 -2.82 1.41 -2.32
C ALA A 10 -2.48 2.88 -1.98
N GLN A 11 -1.91 3.64 -2.92
CA GLN A 11 -1.66 5.08 -2.78
C GLN A 11 -2.97 5.88 -2.65
N ASN A 12 -3.97 5.59 -3.47
CA ASN A 12 -5.29 6.21 -3.35
C ASN A 12 -5.95 5.87 -2.00
N LYS A 13 -5.82 4.62 -1.54
CA LYS A 13 -6.31 4.19 -0.23
C LYS A 13 -5.64 4.95 0.92
N ALA A 14 -4.33 5.20 0.84
CA ALA A 14 -3.60 6.01 1.82
C ALA A 14 -4.03 7.49 1.81
N LEU A 15 -4.31 8.06 0.65
CA LEU A 15 -4.85 9.43 0.55
C LEU A 15 -6.21 9.55 1.24
N ILE A 16 -7.11 8.57 1.05
CA ILE A 16 -8.41 8.53 1.73
C ILE A 16 -8.22 8.36 3.24
N ALA A 17 -7.35 7.45 3.67
CA ALA A 17 -7.05 7.26 5.09
C ALA A 17 -6.55 8.54 5.75
N ARG A 18 -5.68 9.30 5.06
CA ARG A 18 -5.19 10.60 5.55
C ARG A 18 -6.30 11.66 5.60
N PHE A 19 -7.21 11.67 4.64
CA PHE A 19 -8.34 12.60 4.60
C PHE A 19 -9.32 12.36 5.75
N ILE A 20 -9.62 11.08 6.05
CA ILE A 20 -10.57 10.69 7.10
C ILE A 20 -9.90 10.68 8.49
N GLY A 21 -8.57 10.60 8.55
CA GLY A 21 -7.83 10.45 9.81
C GLY A 21 -7.88 9.03 10.37
N ASP A 22 -8.13 8.03 9.52
CA ASP A 22 -8.22 6.62 9.92
C ASP A 22 -6.85 5.94 9.86
N GLY A 23 -6.24 5.76 11.05
CA GLY A 23 -4.95 5.10 11.19
C GLY A 23 -4.94 3.61 10.83
N LEU A 24 -6.07 2.90 10.96
CA LEU A 24 -6.17 1.49 10.58
C LEU A 24 -6.19 1.34 9.05
N MET A 25 -6.94 2.21 8.37
CA MET A 25 -6.95 2.26 6.92
C MET A 25 -5.58 2.65 6.36
N TRP A 26 -4.86 3.54 7.02
CA TRP A 26 -3.48 3.90 6.68
C TRP A 26 -2.54 2.69 6.75
N MET A 27 -2.63 1.90 7.82
CA MET A 27 -1.83 0.69 7.94
C MET A 27 -2.19 -0.37 6.90
N SER A 28 -3.47 -0.54 6.60
CA SER A 28 -3.89 -1.44 5.53
C SER A 28 -3.32 -1.00 4.18
N ALA A 29 -3.40 0.29 3.85
CA ALA A 29 -2.83 0.83 2.62
C ALA A 29 -1.31 0.64 2.54
N TYR A 30 -0.60 0.81 3.66
CA TYR A 30 0.85 0.59 3.72
C TYR A 30 1.24 -0.88 3.48
N ASN A 31 0.46 -1.84 4.01
CA ASN A 31 0.66 -3.26 3.73
C ASN A 31 0.37 -3.60 2.25
N ASP A 32 -0.66 -2.99 1.67
CA ASP A 32 -0.98 -3.15 0.25
C ASP A 32 0.14 -2.61 -0.65
N MET A 33 0.76 -1.47 -0.29
CA MET A 33 1.94 -0.93 -0.98
C MET A 33 3.12 -1.89 -0.91
N LYS A 34 3.38 -2.48 0.26
CA LYS A 34 4.43 -3.48 0.47
C LYS A 34 4.22 -4.72 -0.41
N ALA A 35 2.99 -5.22 -0.49
CA ALA A 35 2.64 -6.33 -1.36
C ALA A 35 2.83 -5.96 -2.84
N ALA A 36 2.43 -4.75 -3.25
CA ALA A 36 2.55 -4.29 -4.63
C ALA A 36 4.00 -4.17 -5.13
N ILE A 37 4.94 -3.81 -4.23
CA ILE A 37 6.37 -3.78 -4.54
C ILE A 37 7.08 -5.13 -4.36
N GLY A 38 6.37 -6.16 -3.87
CA GLY A 38 6.93 -7.48 -3.60
C GLY A 38 7.82 -7.55 -2.36
N PHE A 39 7.45 -6.85 -1.29
CA PHE A 39 8.15 -6.87 -0.01
C PHE A 39 7.75 -8.09 0.85
N PRO A 40 8.68 -8.75 1.57
CA PRO A 40 10.13 -8.51 1.53
C PRO A 40 10.68 -8.92 0.17
N TRP A 41 11.55 -8.08 -0.40
CA TRP A 41 12.28 -8.38 -1.63
C TRP A 41 12.88 -9.77 -1.45
N HIS A 42 12.29 -10.77 -2.13
CA HIS A 42 12.60 -12.17 -1.89
C HIS A 42 14.12 -12.36 -1.89
N ARG A 43 14.72 -12.48 -0.70
CA ARG A 43 16.05 -13.03 -0.52
C ARG A 43 15.88 -14.53 -0.68
N LYS A 44 16.01 -15.00 -1.92
CA LYS A 44 16.32 -16.40 -2.20
C LYS A 44 17.79 -16.47 -2.58
#